data_AF-A0A0R2JZN9-F1
#
_entry.id   AF-A0A0R2JZN9-F1
#
_cell.length_a   1.000
_cell.length_b   1.000
_cell.length_c   1.000
_cell.angle_alpha   90.00
_cell.angle_beta   90.00
_cell.angle_gamma   90.00
#
_symmetry.space_group_name_H-M   'P 1'
#
loop_
_entity.id
_entity.type
_entity.pdbx_description
1 polymer ?
#
loop_
_entity_poly.entity_id
_entity_poly.type
_entity_poly.pdbx_seq_one_letter_code
_entity_poly.pdbx_strand_id
1 'polypeptide(L)'
;MNQALLDQAWTGAKQQQLILDIDSTHADTHGHQEKTAFNAHYGTTGYHPLVAFDGQTGHCLKAQLRPGNVYTSTDIAPFITPLLQHYHQVKPNADILVRGDSGFATPELYETCEANDTFYLIRLKANRRLNQLAERFVQISDEQN
;
A
#
# COMPACT_ATOMS: atom_id res chain seq x y z
N MET A 1 -8.81 12.66 7.84
CA MET A 1 -7.63 12.34 8.68
C MET A 1 -7.15 13.62 9.34
N ASN A 2 -6.57 13.57 10.55
CA ASN A 2 -5.97 14.73 11.19
C ASN A 2 -4.46 14.80 10.88
N GLN A 3 -4.11 15.38 9.73
CA GLN A 3 -2.73 15.44 9.23
C GLN A 3 -1.78 16.15 10.20
N ALA A 4 -2.24 17.23 10.84
CA ALA A 4 -1.41 18.00 11.76
C ALA A 4 -0.95 17.17 12.98
N LEU A 5 -1.82 16.33 13.53
CA LEU A 5 -1.44 15.43 14.63
C LEU A 5 -0.49 14.33 14.16
N LEU A 6 -0.70 13.78 12.96
CA LEU A 6 0.20 12.79 12.37
C LEU A 6 1.59 13.38 12.12
N ASP A 7 1.66 14.61 11.64
CA ASP A 7 2.92 15.31 11.39
C ASP A 7 3.67 15.60 12.70
N GLN A 8 2.97 16.00 13.76
CA GLN A 8 3.56 16.16 15.09
C GLN A 8 4.11 14.84 15.63
N ALA A 9 3.36 13.75 15.50
CA ALA A 9 3.82 12.42 15.90
C ALA A 9 5.05 11.99 15.09
N TRP A 10 5.03 12.21 13.77
CA TRP A 10 6.11 11.84 12.85
C TRP A 10 7.40 12.64 13.10
N THR A 11 7.29 13.95 13.25
CA THR A 11 8.45 14.83 13.51
C THR A 11 9.04 14.62 14.89
N GLY A 12 8.22 14.32 15.90
CA GLY A 12 8.67 13.98 17.24
C GLY A 12 9.30 12.59 17.38
N ALA A 13 9.02 11.68 16.44
CA ALA A 13 9.55 10.32 16.47
C ALA A 13 11.04 10.27 16.06
N LYS A 14 11.81 9.42 16.74
CA LYS A 14 13.21 9.15 16.39
C LYS A 14 13.38 8.34 15.10
N GLN A 15 12.31 7.69 14.65
CA GLN A 15 12.26 6.86 13.44
C GLN A 15 12.74 7.65 12.22
N GLN A 16 13.65 7.06 11.44
CA GLN A 16 14.23 7.66 10.22
C GLN A 16 13.74 6.96 8.95
N GLN A 17 12.76 6.06 9.06
CA GLN A 17 12.20 5.35 7.92
C GLN A 17 10.69 5.32 8.05
N LEU A 18 9.93 5.81 7.08
CA LEU A 18 8.49 5.61 7.01
C LEU A 18 8.20 4.35 6.20
N ILE A 19 7.52 3.37 6.80
CA ILE A 19 7.02 2.21 6.05
C ILE A 19 5.58 2.53 5.68
N LEU A 20 5.31 2.72 4.39
CA LEU A 20 3.99 2.99 3.88
C LEU A 20 3.33 1.68 3.42
N ASP A 21 2.49 1.11 4.27
CA ASP A 21 1.69 -0.07 3.94
C ASP A 21 0.44 0.37 3.17
N ILE A 22 0.36 0.00 1.89
CA ILE A 22 -0.81 0.23 1.05
C ILE A 22 -1.65 -1.04 0.96
N ASP A 23 -2.96 -0.87 1.08
CA ASP A 23 -3.91 -1.96 0.94
C ASP A 23 -5.26 -1.45 0.42
N SER A 24 -6.09 -2.35 -0.08
CA SER A 24 -7.50 -2.09 -0.35
C SER A 24 -8.37 -2.99 0.50
N THR A 25 -9.46 -2.46 1.04
CA THR A 25 -10.43 -3.26 1.81
C THR A 25 -11.81 -3.17 1.18
N HIS A 26 -12.70 -4.07 1.58
CA HIS A 26 -14.09 -4.09 1.14
C HIS A 26 -15.01 -3.67 2.28
N ALA A 27 -15.99 -2.84 1.97
CA ALA A 27 -16.98 -2.38 2.93
C ALA A 27 -18.38 -2.55 2.34
N ASP A 28 -19.15 -3.47 2.89
CA ASP A 28 -20.53 -3.73 2.47
C ASP A 28 -21.42 -2.50 2.69
N THR A 29 -22.39 -2.35 1.80
CA THR A 29 -23.42 -1.31 1.88
C THR A 29 -24.81 -1.92 1.81
N HIS A 30 -25.79 -1.24 2.40
CA HIS A 30 -27.18 -1.73 2.45
C HIS A 30 -28.15 -0.63 2.04
N GLY A 31 -28.91 -0.85 0.96
CA GLY A 31 -29.82 0.14 0.40
C GLY A 31 -29.25 0.80 -0.86
N HIS A 32 -29.38 2.13 -0.95
CA HIS A 32 -29.04 2.90 -2.16
C HIS A 32 -27.98 3.96 -1.90
N GLN A 33 -26.90 3.60 -1.18
CA GLN A 33 -25.78 4.49 -0.95
C GLN A 33 -25.16 4.94 -2.28
N GLU A 34 -24.80 6.22 -2.36
CA GLU A 34 -24.16 6.76 -3.55
C GLU A 34 -22.82 6.07 -3.82
N LYS A 35 -22.51 5.84 -5.11
CA LYS A 35 -21.23 5.29 -5.58
C LYS A 35 -20.88 3.90 -5.05
N THR A 36 -21.83 3.17 -4.45
CA THR A 36 -21.68 1.74 -4.22
C THR A 36 -21.74 0.98 -5.55
N ALA A 37 -21.04 -0.15 -5.62
CA ALA A 37 -21.08 -1.01 -6.80
C ALA A 37 -20.90 -2.48 -6.41
N PHE A 38 -21.42 -3.38 -7.24
CA PHE A 38 -21.24 -4.81 -7.05
C PHE A 38 -19.78 -5.20 -7.29
N ASN A 39 -19.21 -5.94 -6.34
CA ASN A 39 -17.87 -6.52 -6.46
C ASN A 39 -17.98 -8.05 -6.59
N ALA A 40 -17.61 -8.58 -7.74
CA ALA A 40 -17.68 -10.02 -8.02
C ALA A 40 -16.70 -10.86 -7.17
N HIS A 41 -15.60 -10.28 -6.69
CA HIS A 41 -14.66 -10.97 -5.81
C HIS A 41 -15.26 -11.23 -4.41
N TYR A 42 -16.03 -10.27 -3.88
CA TYR A 42 -16.67 -10.38 -2.57
C TYR A 42 -18.12 -10.89 -2.65
N GLY A 43 -18.75 -10.85 -3.81
CA GLY A 43 -20.13 -11.31 -4.01
C GLY A 43 -21.19 -10.36 -3.43
N THR A 44 -20.81 -9.13 -3.09
CA THR A 44 -21.68 -8.14 -2.45
C THR A 44 -21.55 -6.76 -3.10
N THR A 45 -22.51 -5.89 -2.81
CA THR A 45 -22.50 -4.49 -3.21
C THR A 45 -21.90 -3.65 -2.10
N GLY A 46 -20.85 -2.90 -2.42
CA GLY A 46 -20.12 -2.14 -1.42
C GLY A 46 -19.18 -1.11 -2.01
N TYR A 47 -18.30 -0.62 -1.14
CA TYR A 47 -17.15 0.17 -1.49
C TYR A 47 -15.89 -0.68 -1.49
N HIS A 48 -14.88 -0.25 -2.23
CA HIS A 48 -13.54 -0.84 -2.22
C HIS A 48 -12.48 0.20 -1.82
N PRO A 49 -12.49 0.72 -0.57
CA PRO A 49 -11.54 1.73 -0.12
C PRO A 49 -10.08 1.38 -0.41
N LEU A 50 -9.29 2.39 -0.76
CA LEU A 50 -7.83 2.34 -0.77
C LEU A 50 -7.31 3.03 0.48
N VAL A 51 -6.35 2.41 1.16
CA VAL A 51 -5.84 2.84 2.47
C VAL A 51 -4.32 2.81 2.50
N ALA A 52 -3.74 3.68 3.32
CA ALA A 52 -2.31 3.79 3.54
C ALA A 52 -2.04 3.96 5.03
N PHE A 53 -1.16 3.12 5.59
CA PHE A 53 -0.79 3.12 7.00
C PHE A 53 0.71 3.29 7.18
N ASP A 54 1.11 3.86 8.30
CA ASP A 54 2.48 3.71 8.79
C ASP A 54 2.63 2.30 9.37
N GLY A 55 3.40 1.45 8.69
CA GLY A 55 3.61 0.06 9.05
C GLY A 55 4.35 -0.15 10.37
N GLN A 56 4.96 0.89 10.96
CA GLN A 56 5.62 0.79 12.27
C GLN A 56 4.67 1.16 13.42
N THR A 57 3.81 2.17 13.23
CA THR A 57 2.93 2.68 14.28
C THR A 57 1.48 2.20 14.16
N GLY A 58 1.08 1.71 12.99
CA GLY A 58 -0.31 1.37 12.67
C GLY A 58 -1.20 2.59 12.43
N HIS A 59 -0.64 3.80 12.36
CA HIS A 59 -1.43 5.00 12.11
C HIS A 59 -1.98 5.01 10.67
N CYS A 60 -3.27 5.30 10.54
CA CYS A 60 -3.89 5.51 9.24
C CYS A 60 -3.49 6.89 8.71
N LEU A 61 -2.74 6.91 7.61
CA LEU A 61 -2.19 8.14 7.02
C LEU A 61 -3.13 8.70 5.95
N LYS A 62 -3.71 7.82 5.14
CA LYS A 62 -4.65 8.21 4.08
C LYS A 62 -5.67 7.13 3.81
N ALA A 63 -6.87 7.54 3.47
CA ALA A 63 -7.93 6.66 3.00
C ALA A 63 -8.70 7.35 1.87
N GLN A 64 -9.08 6.60 0.85
CA GLN A 64 -9.91 7.04 -0.26
C GLN A 64 -11.06 6.06 -0.44
N LEU A 65 -12.28 6.54 -0.27
CA LEU A 65 -13.47 5.75 -0.54
C LEU A 65 -13.64 5.61 -2.06
N ARG A 66 -13.80 4.38 -2.55
CA ARG A 66 -13.97 4.08 -3.98
C ARG A 66 -15.16 3.15 -4.19
N PRO A 67 -15.80 3.17 -5.38
CA PRO A 67 -16.83 2.20 -5.72
C PRO A 67 -16.35 0.75 -5.60
N GLY A 68 -17.25 -0.18 -5.27
CA GLY A 68 -16.93 -1.59 -5.09
C GLY A 68 -16.34 -2.30 -6.30
N ASN A 69 -16.60 -1.80 -7.52
CA ASN A 69 -16.21 -2.45 -8.77
C ASN A 69 -14.83 -2.05 -9.29
N VAL A 70 -14.04 -1.28 -8.52
CA VAL A 70 -12.67 -0.92 -8.91
C VAL A 70 -11.68 -2.00 -8.50
N TYR A 71 -10.61 -2.17 -9.28
CA TYR A 71 -9.53 -3.07 -8.91
C TYR A 71 -8.70 -2.49 -7.75
N THR A 72 -8.02 -3.35 -6.99
CA THR A 72 -7.28 -2.97 -5.78
C THR A 72 -6.32 -1.81 -6.00
N SER A 73 -5.49 -1.86 -7.05
CA SER A 73 -4.48 -0.85 -7.39
C SER A 73 -4.99 0.30 -8.28
N THR A 74 -6.28 0.35 -8.62
CA THR A 74 -6.82 1.45 -9.43
C THR A 74 -6.60 2.79 -8.72
N ASP A 75 -6.08 3.79 -9.44
CA ASP A 75 -5.76 5.13 -8.94
C ASP A 75 -4.63 5.18 -7.88
N ILE A 76 -3.74 4.18 -7.85
CA ILE A 76 -2.68 4.13 -6.84
C ILE A 76 -1.70 5.31 -6.93
N ALA A 77 -1.29 5.72 -8.13
CA ALA A 77 -0.37 6.83 -8.34
C ALA A 77 -0.89 8.16 -7.77
N PRO A 78 -2.08 8.66 -8.16
CA PRO A 78 -2.63 9.88 -7.58
C PRO A 78 -2.97 9.74 -6.09
N PHE A 79 -3.18 8.51 -5.59
CA PHE A 79 -3.38 8.27 -4.16
C PHE A 79 -2.10 8.46 -3.35
N ILE A 80 -0.98 7.84 -3.73
CA ILE A 80 0.26 7.85 -2.93
C ILE A 80 1.16 9.06 -3.19
N THR A 81 1.19 9.60 -4.42
CA THR A 81 2.10 10.71 -4.79
C THR A 81 2.07 11.88 -3.80
N PRO A 82 0.90 12.45 -3.43
CA PRO A 82 0.88 13.55 -2.46
C PRO A 82 1.35 13.13 -1.06
N LEU A 83 1.23 11.85 -0.69
CA LEU A 83 1.70 11.33 0.60
C LEU A 83 3.23 11.24 0.62
N LEU A 84 3.82 10.72 -0.44
CA LEU A 84 5.28 10.64 -0.61
C LEU A 84 5.91 12.03 -0.58
N GLN A 85 5.37 12.96 -1.39
CA GLN A 85 5.86 14.34 -1.45
C GLN A 85 5.74 15.05 -0.10
N HIS A 86 4.63 14.85 0.61
CA HIS A 86 4.41 15.44 1.94
C HIS A 86 5.45 14.93 2.95
N TYR A 87 5.65 13.62 3.08
CA TYR A 87 6.58 13.09 4.07
C TYR A 87 8.05 13.35 3.75
N HIS A 88 8.40 13.43 2.47
CA HIS A 88 9.70 13.96 2.04
C HIS A 88 9.91 15.41 2.49
N GLN A 89 8.88 16.27 2.45
CA GLN A 89 8.99 17.65 2.93
C GLN A 89 9.07 17.73 4.45
N VAL A 90 8.27 16.93 5.17
CA VAL A 90 8.22 16.95 6.63
C VAL A 90 9.53 16.45 7.25
N LYS A 91 10.16 15.43 6.65
CA LYS A 91 11.42 14.87 7.14
C LYS A 91 12.33 14.43 5.96
N PRO A 92 13.05 15.37 5.31
CA PRO A 92 13.79 15.11 4.07
C PRO A 92 14.88 14.05 4.12
N ASN A 93 15.39 13.74 5.32
CA ASN A 93 16.44 12.74 5.50
C ASN A 93 15.88 11.37 5.91
N ALA A 94 14.56 11.20 5.96
CA ALA A 94 13.96 9.92 6.27
C ALA A 94 13.75 9.10 4.99
N ASP A 95 14.09 7.82 5.04
CA ASP A 95 13.78 6.89 3.97
C ASP A 95 12.27 6.61 3.95
N ILE A 96 11.69 6.44 2.76
CA ILE A 96 10.31 5.96 2.62
C ILE A 96 10.37 4.60 1.92
N LEU A 97 9.66 3.61 2.46
CA LEU A 97 9.48 2.28 1.87
C LEU A 97 7.99 2.01 1.67
N VAL A 98 7.54 1.92 0.42
CA VAL A 98 6.18 1.48 0.09
C VAL A 98 6.12 -0.04 0.11
N ARG A 99 5.17 -0.61 0.84
CA ARG A 99 4.89 -2.06 0.83
C ARG A 99 3.46 -2.33 0.39
N GLY A 100 3.30 -3.40 -0.37
CA GLY A 100 2.01 -3.86 -0.85
C GLY A 100 2.04 -5.33 -1.22
N ASP A 101 0.86 -5.93 -1.26
CA ASP A 101 0.72 -7.30 -1.71
C ASP A 101 0.71 -7.41 -3.25
N SER A 102 0.43 -8.60 -3.76
CA SER A 102 0.43 -8.84 -5.22
C SER A 102 -0.69 -8.14 -5.99
N GLY A 103 -1.70 -7.62 -5.32
CA GLY A 103 -2.70 -6.74 -5.91
C GLY A 103 -2.10 -5.43 -6.43
N PHE A 104 -1.00 -4.98 -5.82
CA PHE A 104 -0.30 -3.75 -6.12
C PHE A 104 0.93 -3.93 -7.02
N ALA A 105 1.18 -5.14 -7.53
CA ALA A 105 2.30 -5.41 -8.43
C ALA A 105 2.05 -4.84 -9.84
N THR A 106 2.07 -3.52 -9.98
CA THR A 106 1.79 -2.78 -11.22
C THR A 106 2.95 -1.86 -11.61
N PRO A 107 3.22 -1.69 -12.93
CA PRO A 107 4.22 -0.72 -13.40
C PRO A 107 3.98 0.69 -12.88
N GLU A 108 2.72 1.14 -12.86
CA GLU A 108 2.32 2.45 -12.36
C GLU A 108 2.81 2.72 -10.93
N LEU A 109 2.72 1.73 -10.04
CA LEU A 109 3.20 1.88 -8.67
C LEU A 109 4.74 1.97 -8.61
N TYR A 110 5.44 1.10 -9.35
CA TYR A 110 6.91 1.10 -9.39
C TYR A 110 7.43 2.45 -9.92
N GLU A 111 6.90 2.89 -11.05
CA GLU A 111 7.24 4.17 -11.67
C GLU A 111 6.94 5.34 -10.74
N THR A 112 5.83 5.30 -9.99
CA THR A 112 5.50 6.34 -8.99
C THR A 112 6.51 6.36 -7.85
N CYS A 113 6.93 5.20 -7.33
CA CYS A 113 7.93 5.14 -6.26
C CYS A 113 9.29 5.65 -6.75
N GLU A 114 9.72 5.22 -7.94
CA GLU A 114 10.99 5.63 -8.56
C GLU A 114 11.01 7.13 -8.87
N ALA A 115 9.91 7.69 -9.37
CA ALA A 115 9.80 9.14 -9.64
C ALA A 115 9.78 10.01 -8.39
N ASN A 116 9.55 9.43 -7.20
CA ASN A 116 9.57 10.12 -5.91
C ASN A 116 10.72 9.64 -5.00
N ASP A 117 11.80 9.10 -5.57
CA ASP A 117 13.00 8.65 -4.83
C ASP A 117 12.66 7.80 -3.60
N THR A 118 11.73 6.86 -3.76
CA THR A 118 11.15 6.06 -2.69
C THR A 118 11.39 4.57 -2.94
N PHE A 119 11.77 3.83 -1.89
CA PHE A 119 11.92 2.38 -1.98
C PHE A 119 10.57 1.68 -2.07
N TYR A 120 10.53 0.49 -2.66
CA TYR A 120 9.34 -0.33 -2.68
C TYR A 120 9.63 -1.81 -2.45
N LEU A 121 8.74 -2.49 -1.74
CA LEU A 121 8.73 -3.93 -1.54
C LEU A 121 7.30 -4.42 -1.81
N ILE A 122 7.08 -4.86 -3.04
CA ILE A 122 5.77 -5.34 -3.50
C ILE A 122 5.86 -6.82 -3.79
N ARG A 123 4.99 -7.61 -3.16
CA ARG A 123 4.95 -9.06 -3.39
C ARG A 123 4.51 -9.34 -4.83
N LEU A 124 5.23 -10.20 -5.55
CA LEU A 124 4.74 -10.70 -6.84
C LEU A 124 3.74 -11.85 -6.65
N LYS A 125 2.73 -11.91 -7.53
CA LYS A 125 1.78 -13.04 -7.54
C LYS A 125 2.52 -14.31 -7.94
N ALA A 126 2.49 -15.31 -7.07
CA ALA A 126 3.16 -16.59 -7.31
C ALA A 126 2.66 -17.22 -8.62
N ASN A 127 3.60 -17.71 -9.42
CA ASN A 127 3.31 -18.47 -10.63
C ASN A 127 4.45 -19.46 -10.87
N ARG A 128 4.19 -20.46 -11.72
CA ARG A 128 5.15 -21.55 -11.99
C ARG A 128 6.53 -21.04 -12.38
N ARG A 129 6.60 -20.00 -13.21
CA ARG A 129 7.88 -19.44 -13.67
C ARG A 129 8.64 -18.75 -12.53
N LEU A 130 7.96 -17.94 -11.72
CA LEU A 130 8.57 -17.30 -10.56
C LEU A 130 9.03 -18.33 -9.53
N ASN A 131 8.26 -19.40 -9.30
CA ASN A 131 8.67 -20.48 -8.40
C ASN A 131 9.95 -21.18 -8.89
N GLN A 132 10.01 -21.53 -10.18
CA GLN A 132 11.22 -22.12 -10.79
C GLN A 132 12.45 -21.20 -10.71
N LEU A 133 12.25 -19.88 -10.80
CA LEU A 133 13.33 -18.92 -10.60
C LEU A 133 13.73 -18.86 -9.12
N ALA A 134 12.77 -18.82 -8.21
CA ALA A 134 13.00 -18.75 -6.77
C ALA A 134 13.72 -20.00 -6.23
N GLU A 135 13.39 -21.19 -6.72
CA GLU A 135 14.06 -22.46 -6.36
C GLU A 135 15.58 -22.39 -6.47
N ARG A 136 16.12 -21.59 -7.41
CA ARG A 136 17.58 -21.41 -7.59
C ARG A 136 18.23 -20.58 -6.49
N PHE A 137 17.44 -19.84 -5.73
CA PHE A 137 17.87 -18.95 -4.65
C PHE A 137 17.49 -19.48 -3.27
N VAL A 138 16.71 -20.56 -3.18
CA VAL A 138 16.43 -21.23 -1.91
C VAL A 138 17.70 -21.93 -1.44
N GLN A 139 18.40 -21.32 -0.49
CA GLN A 139 19.43 -22.01 0.28
C GLN A 139 18.74 -22.89 1.32
N ILE A 140 18.77 -24.21 1.10
CA ILE A 140 18.38 -25.17 2.13
C ILE A 140 19.55 -25.22 3.13
N SER A 141 19.37 -24.62 4.30
CA SER A 141 20.25 -24.87 5.44
C SER A 141 19.73 -26.07 6.20
N ASP A 142 20.27 -27.24 5.90
CA ASP A 142 20.14 -28.41 6.78
C ASP A 142 21.21 -28.31 7.87
N GLU A 143 20.95 -27.48 8.88
CA GLU A 143 21.67 -27.56 10.17
C GLU A 143 20.68 -27.95 11.27
N GLN A 144 20.49 -29.26 11.43
CA GLN A 144 20.12 -29.85 12.71
C GLN A 144 21.23 -30.84 13.08
N ASN A 145 22.10 -30.40 13.99
CA ASN A 145 22.94 -31.25 14.82
C ASN A 145 22.07 -32.12 15.74
#